data_AF-A0A5B7WZ54-F1
#
_entry.id   AF-A0A5B7WZ54-F1
#
_cell.length_a   1.000
_cell.length_b   1.000
_cell.length_c   1.000
_cell.angle_alpha   90.00
_cell.angle_beta   90.00
_cell.angle_gamma   90.00
#
_symmetry.space_group_name_H-M   'P 1'
#
loop_
_entity.id
_entity.type
_entity.pdbx_description
1 polymer ?
#
loop_
_entity_poly.entity_id
_entity_poly.type
_entity_poly.pdbx_seq_one_letter_code
_entity_poly.pdbx_strand_id
1 'polypeptide(L)'
;MKSIYYFLAILVVMGSFTACEPADEILNPNDSNLDGAGLIETPSLTKEQEDAYPAYFSALLDSYKEVKINTYTVKLLERRVDGVGAEATTTFNYEVRGNGATPQLDSFTFELPSCAGELISYSPKQAAGVSQDQIKWNQSISKDGSQKFSLTYKGEIPLGVISATATRGSILETALVQGPCAGVYNLSGSIYIDANESKVKDPEETGIAFISVDLINKDTGNKLGSVDTGENGLFSFKVLTGNYTIAVGEDLLEDSNYTAVGENSIDVPNVTKDLSGFNFGYLLNSTKVTNDLENKMIEVTTEPTKFWQQVIGRKGPNKDLYSSTDIRNFLLAVEDSYLDGPFFFGENKEKAALDILSKPIKTDLDLFLQQLLTAELNVVSGRGALLPGTKEQNKKFNDALLIYAEAVACRETGNCAVESSKANAETKAISSRDTRLLSAFNGSGGI
;
A
#
# COMPACT_ATOMS: atom_id res chain seq x y z
N MET A 1 8.54 -60.00 14.45
CA MET A 1 9.25 -60.96 15.32
C MET A 1 10.69 -60.49 15.44
N LYS A 2 11.17 -60.27 16.68
CA LYS A 2 12.51 -59.86 17.15
C LYS A 2 12.89 -58.35 17.14
N SER A 3 12.64 -57.75 18.30
CA SER A 3 13.39 -56.64 18.94
C SER A 3 14.77 -57.09 19.43
N ILE A 4 15.68 -56.12 19.64
CA ILE A 4 16.66 -55.92 20.75
C ILE A 4 17.38 -54.58 20.40
N TYR A 5 17.06 -53.45 21.05
CA TYR A 5 17.66 -52.86 22.28
C TYR A 5 19.17 -52.63 22.26
N TYR A 6 19.58 -51.35 22.25
CA TYR A 6 20.74 -50.86 23.00
C TYR A 6 20.42 -49.51 23.65
N PHE A 7 20.59 -49.50 24.97
CA PHE A 7 20.53 -48.38 25.90
C PHE A 7 21.96 -47.82 26.02
N LEU A 8 22.14 -46.50 26.02
CA LEU A 8 23.25 -45.87 26.73
C LEU A 8 22.78 -44.53 27.32
N ALA A 9 22.86 -44.45 28.64
CA ALA A 9 22.57 -43.29 29.47
C ALA A 9 23.87 -42.54 29.81
N ILE A 10 23.71 -41.40 30.52
CA ILE A 10 24.71 -40.62 31.32
C ILE A 10 25.24 -39.38 30.55
N LEU A 11 25.25 -38.12 31.05
CA LEU A 11 25.16 -37.54 32.40
C LEU A 11 24.57 -36.11 32.30
N VAL A 12 23.80 -35.70 33.33
CA VAL A 12 23.32 -34.33 33.56
C VAL A 12 24.40 -33.50 34.27
N VAL A 13 24.65 -32.27 33.84
CA VAL A 13 25.23 -31.20 34.66
C VAL A 13 24.38 -29.95 34.50
N MET A 14 23.80 -29.50 35.61
CA MET A 14 23.09 -28.23 35.72
C MET A 14 24.11 -27.08 35.83
N GLY A 15 23.83 -25.98 35.16
CA GLY A 15 24.56 -24.72 35.30
C GLY A 15 23.63 -23.55 34.99
N SER A 16 23.10 -22.93 36.05
CA SER A 16 22.34 -21.70 36.07
C SER A 16 23.19 -20.50 35.67
N PHE A 17 22.69 -19.64 34.78
CA PHE A 17 23.23 -18.29 34.60
C PHE A 17 22.17 -17.26 35.01
N THR A 18 22.41 -16.69 36.20
CA THR A 18 21.80 -15.47 36.73
C THR A 18 22.40 -14.24 36.07
N ALA A 19 21.56 -13.24 35.84
CA ALA A 19 21.90 -11.88 35.43
C ALA A 19 22.78 -11.15 36.46
N CYS A 20 23.59 -10.18 35.99
CA CYS A 20 23.88 -8.92 36.71
C CYS A 20 24.57 -7.89 35.78
N GLU A 21 23.95 -6.70 35.74
CA GLU A 21 24.46 -5.32 35.72
C GLU A 21 25.56 -4.85 34.75
N PRO A 22 25.36 -3.71 34.04
CA PRO A 22 26.45 -2.81 33.69
C PRO A 22 26.81 -1.90 34.88
N ALA A 23 28.12 -1.68 35.05
CA ALA A 23 28.72 -0.93 36.14
C ALA A 23 28.34 0.56 36.13
N ASP A 24 28.17 1.09 37.34
CA ASP A 24 28.07 2.50 37.68
C ASP A 24 29.26 3.31 37.15
N GLU A 25 28.99 4.28 36.28
CA GLU A 25 29.86 5.44 36.10
C GLU A 25 29.26 6.62 36.88
N ILE A 26 29.98 7.02 37.92
CA ILE A 26 29.61 8.09 38.85
C ILE A 26 29.59 9.43 38.10
N LEU A 27 28.40 9.96 37.82
CA LEU A 27 28.23 11.36 37.42
C LEU A 27 27.97 12.24 38.65
N ASN A 28 28.88 13.20 38.81
CA ASN A 28 28.97 14.19 39.88
C ASN A 28 27.78 15.19 39.80
N PRO A 29 26.99 15.41 40.87
CA PRO A 29 25.77 16.21 40.80
C PRO A 29 26.04 17.71 41.05
N ASN A 30 26.91 18.34 40.26
CA ASN A 30 27.15 19.78 40.31
C ASN A 30 27.74 20.34 38.99
N ASP A 31 27.05 20.14 37.86
CA ASP A 31 27.16 21.14 36.80
C ASP A 31 25.79 21.42 36.19
N SER A 32 25.35 22.64 36.43
CA SER A 32 24.15 23.23 35.89
C SER A 32 24.44 23.71 34.47
N ASN A 33 23.41 23.61 33.62
CA ASN A 33 23.29 24.31 32.34
C ASN A 33 23.79 23.53 31.12
N LEU A 34 22.87 22.90 30.39
CA LEU A 34 22.81 22.93 28.93
C LEU A 34 21.40 22.49 28.48
N ASP A 35 20.61 23.50 28.12
CA ASP A 35 19.30 23.41 27.48
C ASP A 35 19.37 22.73 26.10
N GLY A 36 18.35 21.94 25.78
CA GLY A 36 17.74 21.92 24.44
C GLY A 36 18.38 21.05 23.36
N ALA A 37 18.20 19.73 23.43
CA ALA A 37 18.11 18.88 22.25
C ALA A 37 17.02 17.82 22.48
N GLY A 38 15.78 18.19 22.14
CA GLY A 38 14.65 17.28 22.16
C GLY A 38 14.89 16.14 21.19
N LEU A 39 14.98 14.92 21.73
CA LEU A 39 14.78 13.70 20.96
C LEU A 39 13.38 13.79 20.35
N ILE A 40 13.31 13.75 19.02
CA ILE A 40 12.04 13.62 18.31
C ILE A 40 11.53 12.21 18.63
N GLU A 41 10.65 12.11 19.62
CA GLU A 41 9.80 10.93 19.77
C GLU A 41 8.99 10.80 18.49
N THR A 42 9.27 9.75 17.71
CA THR A 42 8.30 9.25 16.74
C THR A 42 7.01 8.96 17.50
N PRO A 43 5.87 9.60 17.19
CA PRO A 43 4.65 9.33 17.90
C PRO A 43 4.26 7.88 17.64
N SER A 44 4.33 7.04 18.68
CA SER A 44 3.72 5.72 18.65
C SER A 44 2.22 5.91 18.53
N LEU A 45 1.67 5.61 17.35
CA LEU A 45 0.22 5.56 17.10
C LEU A 45 -0.41 4.65 18.15
N THR A 46 -1.47 5.13 18.81
CA THR A 46 -2.21 4.30 19.75
C THR A 46 -2.95 3.21 19.00
N LYS A 47 -3.19 2.06 19.64
CA LYS A 47 -3.95 0.93 19.07
C LYS A 47 -5.36 1.32 18.57
N GLU A 48 -5.92 2.43 19.05
CA GLU A 48 -7.16 3.03 18.55
C GLU A 48 -7.06 3.63 17.13
N GLN A 49 -5.86 3.96 16.65
CA GLN A 49 -5.64 4.52 15.31
C GLN A 49 -5.36 3.44 14.25
N GLU A 50 -4.99 2.22 14.64
CA GLU A 50 -4.79 1.07 13.73
C GLU A 50 -6.12 0.39 13.32
N ASP A 51 -7.19 0.57 14.11
CA ASP A 51 -8.51 -0.05 13.91
C ASP A 51 -9.59 0.90 13.32
N ALA A 52 -9.22 2.12 12.96
CA ALA A 52 -10.18 3.10 12.44
C ALA A 52 -10.36 2.93 10.92
N TYR A 53 -11.60 2.72 10.48
CA TYR A 53 -11.92 2.74 9.05
C TYR A 53 -11.57 4.10 8.43
N PRO A 54 -11.12 4.13 7.16
CA PRO A 54 -11.00 5.37 6.41
C PRO A 54 -12.30 6.18 6.50
N ALA A 55 -12.19 7.51 6.59
CA ALA A 55 -13.34 8.39 6.81
C ALA A 55 -14.46 8.17 5.76
N TYR A 56 -14.10 7.95 4.49
CA TYR A 56 -15.07 7.66 3.44
C TYR A 56 -15.85 6.36 3.70
N PHE A 57 -15.17 5.32 4.20
CA PHE A 57 -15.80 4.03 4.45
C PHE A 57 -16.65 4.07 5.72
N SER A 58 -16.22 4.82 6.74
CA SER A 58 -17.06 5.14 7.91
C SER A 58 -18.36 5.82 7.49
N ALA A 59 -18.28 6.81 6.59
CA ALA A 59 -19.47 7.49 6.05
C ALA A 59 -20.39 6.56 5.24
N LEU A 60 -19.82 5.63 4.48
CA LEU A 60 -20.59 4.58 3.77
C LEU A 60 -21.32 3.66 4.76
N LEU A 61 -20.69 3.25 5.84
CA LEU A 61 -21.32 2.41 6.86
C LEU A 61 -22.40 3.18 7.64
N ASP A 62 -22.17 4.46 7.92
CA ASP A 62 -23.10 5.30 8.68
C ASP A 62 -24.44 5.50 7.97
N SER A 63 -24.51 5.40 6.64
CA SER A 63 -25.79 5.43 5.92
C SER A 63 -26.71 4.23 6.26
N TYR A 64 -26.15 3.17 6.84
CA TYR A 64 -26.89 1.98 7.28
C TYR A 64 -27.07 1.90 8.80
N LYS A 65 -26.61 2.91 9.55
CA LYS A 65 -26.65 2.90 11.01
C LYS A 65 -28.07 3.00 11.58
N GLU A 66 -28.93 3.77 10.93
CA GLU A 66 -30.33 3.96 11.31
C GLU A 66 -31.23 3.85 10.07
N VAL A 67 -31.86 2.70 9.89
CA VAL A 67 -32.59 2.34 8.67
C VAL A 67 -34.05 2.08 9.00
N LYS A 68 -34.94 2.64 8.20
CA LYS A 68 -36.37 2.36 8.28
C LYS A 68 -36.67 1.09 7.49
N ILE A 69 -37.31 0.13 8.16
CA ILE A 69 -37.85 -1.09 7.58
C ILE A 69 -39.33 -1.10 7.91
N ASN A 70 -40.17 -0.89 6.90
CA ASN A 70 -41.61 -0.74 7.06
C ASN A 70 -41.96 0.45 7.97
N THR A 71 -42.65 0.21 9.09
CA THR A 71 -42.98 1.23 10.10
C THR A 71 -42.04 1.20 11.30
N TYR A 72 -40.93 0.47 11.21
CA TYR A 72 -39.95 0.34 12.28
C TYR A 72 -38.63 0.93 11.82
N THR A 73 -37.90 1.49 12.77
CA THR A 73 -36.51 1.92 12.58
C THR A 73 -35.62 0.95 13.31
N VAL A 74 -34.62 0.44 12.60
CA VAL A 74 -33.53 -0.39 13.14
C VAL A 74 -32.30 0.50 13.26
N LYS A 75 -31.74 0.60 14.46
CA LYS A 75 -30.57 1.41 14.74
C LYS A 75 -29.48 0.56 15.38
N LEU A 76 -28.27 0.56 14.81
CA LEU A 76 -27.10 0.09 15.54
C LEU A 76 -26.72 1.15 16.58
N LEU A 77 -26.84 0.78 17.86
CA LEU A 77 -26.50 1.62 19.00
C LEU A 77 -24.99 1.64 19.21
N GLU A 78 -24.37 0.46 19.24
CA GLU A 78 -22.93 0.30 19.46
C GLU A 78 -22.42 -1.02 18.88
N ARG A 79 -21.14 -1.01 18.50
CA ARG A 79 -20.27 -2.19 18.39
C ARG A 79 -19.28 -2.11 19.55
N ARG A 80 -19.28 -3.11 20.42
CA ARG A 80 -18.38 -3.19 21.57
C ARG A 80 -17.47 -4.41 21.42
N VAL A 81 -16.16 -4.18 21.47
CA VAL A 81 -15.15 -5.24 21.50
C VAL A 81 -14.66 -5.37 22.93
N ASP A 82 -14.83 -6.55 23.51
CA ASP A 82 -14.39 -6.88 24.86
C ASP A 82 -13.22 -7.87 24.74
N GLY A 83 -12.03 -7.53 25.27
CA GLY A 83 -10.81 -8.35 25.17
C GLY A 83 -9.91 -7.97 23.98
N VAL A 84 -8.93 -8.84 23.66
CA VAL A 84 -7.95 -8.62 22.57
C VAL A 84 -7.63 -9.94 21.89
N GLY A 85 -7.50 -9.93 20.56
CA GLY A 85 -7.01 -11.07 19.79
C GLY A 85 -7.98 -12.26 19.79
N ALA A 86 -7.47 -13.48 19.92
CA ALA A 86 -8.28 -14.70 19.76
C ALA A 86 -9.37 -14.91 20.85
N GLU A 87 -9.20 -14.27 22.01
CA GLU A 87 -10.15 -14.32 23.13
C GLU A 87 -11.08 -13.12 23.17
N ALA A 88 -10.95 -12.17 22.24
CA ALA A 88 -11.88 -11.06 22.13
C ALA A 88 -13.30 -11.56 21.85
N THR A 89 -14.29 -10.77 22.22
CA THR A 89 -15.68 -10.94 21.79
C THR A 89 -16.20 -9.62 21.25
N THR A 90 -17.05 -9.68 20.23
CA THR A 90 -17.66 -8.49 19.66
C THR A 90 -19.16 -8.54 19.81
N THR A 91 -19.73 -7.54 20.49
CA THR A 91 -21.17 -7.38 20.67
C THR A 91 -21.70 -6.23 19.81
N PHE A 92 -22.72 -6.52 18.99
CA PHE A 92 -23.50 -5.52 18.26
C PHE A 92 -24.81 -5.32 19.00
N ASN A 93 -25.10 -4.08 19.41
CA ASN A 93 -26.35 -3.73 20.11
C ASN A 93 -27.23 -2.88 19.20
N TYR A 94 -28.50 -3.25 19.13
CA TYR A 94 -29.49 -2.64 18.25
C TYR A 94 -30.68 -2.12 19.04
N GLU A 95 -31.36 -1.11 18.49
CA GLU A 95 -32.71 -0.72 18.86
C GLU A 95 -33.64 -0.90 17.65
N VAL A 96 -34.78 -1.58 17.85
CA VAL A 96 -35.87 -1.64 16.86
C VAL A 96 -37.08 -0.93 17.46
N ARG A 97 -37.47 0.18 16.85
CA ARG A 97 -38.50 1.08 17.37
C ARG A 97 -39.60 1.34 16.34
N GLY A 98 -40.86 1.21 16.74
CA GLY A 98 -42.00 1.54 15.91
C GLY A 98 -42.21 3.05 15.78
N ASN A 99 -42.76 3.49 14.64
CA ASN A 99 -43.05 4.89 14.35
C ASN A 99 -44.52 5.29 14.61
N GLY A 100 -45.28 4.43 15.29
CA GLY A 100 -46.68 4.62 15.67
C GLY A 100 -47.71 4.13 14.65
N ALA A 101 -47.28 3.69 13.46
CA ALA A 101 -48.17 3.17 12.43
C ALA A 101 -48.49 1.68 12.58
N THR A 102 -49.73 1.30 12.27
CA THR A 102 -50.23 -0.09 12.30
C THR A 102 -49.96 -0.81 10.97
N PRO A 103 -50.03 -2.16 10.93
CA PRO A 103 -50.05 -3.10 12.06
C PRO A 103 -48.77 -3.07 12.93
N GLN A 104 -48.79 -3.70 14.10
CA GLN A 104 -47.58 -3.85 14.92
C GLN A 104 -46.61 -4.88 14.30
N LEU A 105 -45.37 -4.92 14.76
CA LEU A 105 -44.39 -5.94 14.35
C LEU A 105 -44.76 -7.28 14.97
N ASP A 106 -44.70 -8.35 14.18
CA ASP A 106 -44.94 -9.73 14.63
C ASP A 106 -43.64 -10.50 14.83
N SER A 107 -42.68 -10.29 13.93
CA SER A 107 -41.36 -10.89 14.06
C SER A 107 -40.29 -10.05 13.37
N PHE A 108 -39.06 -10.24 13.83
CA PHE A 108 -37.90 -9.54 13.33
C PHE A 108 -36.73 -10.52 13.16
N THR A 109 -35.98 -10.38 12.06
CA THR A 109 -34.89 -11.30 11.71
C THR A 109 -33.63 -10.52 11.38
N PHE A 110 -32.49 -10.97 11.90
CA PHE A 110 -31.17 -10.53 11.45
C PHE A 110 -30.46 -11.69 10.76
N GLU A 111 -29.73 -11.38 9.68
CA GLU A 111 -28.73 -12.26 9.10
C GLU A 111 -27.57 -12.49 10.10
N LEU A 112 -27.08 -13.73 10.12
CA LEU A 112 -25.88 -14.18 10.82
C LEU A 112 -24.82 -14.50 9.76
N PRO A 113 -23.96 -13.55 9.40
CA PRO A 113 -23.04 -13.74 8.29
C PRO A 113 -21.88 -14.65 8.66
N SER A 114 -21.45 -15.49 7.73
CA SER A 114 -20.38 -16.46 7.96
C SER A 114 -19.04 -15.82 8.35
N CYS A 115 -18.79 -14.57 7.92
CA CYS A 115 -17.60 -13.81 8.31
C CYS A 115 -17.51 -13.52 9.81
N ALA A 116 -18.64 -13.54 10.53
CA ALA A 116 -18.68 -13.26 11.97
C ALA A 116 -18.34 -14.49 12.83
N GLY A 117 -18.25 -15.66 12.21
CA GLY A 117 -18.03 -16.92 12.90
C GLY A 117 -19.21 -17.32 13.79
N GLU A 118 -18.91 -17.95 14.93
CA GLU A 118 -19.92 -18.50 15.83
C GLU A 118 -20.60 -17.41 16.67
N LEU A 119 -21.93 -17.40 16.66
CA LEU A 119 -22.75 -16.59 17.55
C LEU A 119 -22.75 -17.21 18.96
N ILE A 120 -22.08 -16.58 19.91
CA ILE A 120 -21.94 -17.10 21.29
C ILE A 120 -23.05 -16.62 22.23
N SER A 121 -23.62 -15.44 21.99
CA SER A 121 -24.73 -14.92 22.79
C SER A 121 -25.62 -13.98 21.99
N TYR A 122 -26.85 -13.81 22.46
CA TYR A 122 -27.84 -12.92 21.86
C TYR A 122 -28.93 -12.56 22.86
N SER A 123 -29.56 -11.41 22.68
CA SER A 123 -30.65 -10.92 23.52
C SER A 123 -31.74 -10.28 22.66
N PRO A 124 -33.03 -10.44 23.01
CA PRO A 124 -33.57 -11.29 24.07
C PRO A 124 -33.44 -12.79 23.73
N LYS A 125 -33.50 -13.67 24.74
CA LYS A 125 -33.48 -15.13 24.53
C LYS A 125 -34.87 -15.69 24.23
N GLN A 126 -35.91 -15.02 24.72
CA GLN A 126 -37.30 -15.44 24.55
C GLN A 126 -37.73 -15.32 23.08
N ALA A 127 -38.48 -16.31 22.60
CA ALA A 127 -39.02 -16.38 21.24
C ALA A 127 -37.98 -16.26 20.10
N ALA A 128 -36.70 -16.42 20.40
CA ALA A 128 -35.61 -16.41 19.43
C ALA A 128 -35.40 -17.82 18.85
N GLY A 129 -35.43 -17.94 17.52
CA GLY A 129 -34.97 -19.11 16.78
C GLY A 129 -33.68 -18.77 16.05
N VAL A 130 -32.63 -19.54 16.29
CA VAL A 130 -31.34 -19.41 15.60
C VAL A 130 -31.22 -20.52 14.56
N SER A 131 -30.77 -20.16 13.38
CA SER A 131 -30.37 -21.08 12.31
C SER A 131 -28.96 -20.73 11.85
N GLN A 132 -28.45 -21.40 10.82
CA GLN A 132 -27.06 -21.23 10.39
C GLN A 132 -26.75 -19.80 9.91
N ASP A 133 -27.71 -19.13 9.27
CA ASP A 133 -27.53 -17.88 8.54
C ASP A 133 -28.43 -16.74 9.04
N GLN A 134 -29.28 -17.00 10.03
CA GLN A 134 -30.19 -15.99 10.58
C GLN A 134 -30.63 -16.30 12.01
N ILE A 135 -30.99 -15.24 12.72
CA ILE A 135 -31.71 -15.27 13.99
C ILE A 135 -33.02 -14.53 13.85
N LYS A 136 -34.11 -15.18 14.25
CA LYS A 136 -35.47 -14.65 14.18
C LYS A 136 -36.10 -14.59 15.57
N TRP A 137 -36.60 -13.42 15.95
CA TRP A 137 -37.44 -13.25 17.13
C TRP A 137 -38.91 -13.22 16.72
N ASN A 138 -39.67 -14.23 17.14
CA ASN A 138 -41.14 -14.29 16.99
C ASN A 138 -41.83 -13.59 18.17
N GLN A 139 -41.48 -12.33 18.40
CA GLN A 139 -42.00 -11.51 19.48
C GLN A 139 -42.55 -10.21 18.91
N SER A 140 -43.80 -9.88 19.28
CA SER A 140 -44.40 -8.64 18.84
C SER A 140 -43.80 -7.42 19.52
N ILE A 141 -43.50 -6.38 18.73
CA ILE A 141 -43.18 -5.04 19.23
C ILE A 141 -44.37 -4.16 18.88
N SER A 142 -44.95 -3.46 19.86
CA SER A 142 -46.11 -2.58 19.60
C SER A 142 -45.73 -1.45 18.64
N LYS A 143 -46.73 -0.83 17.99
CA LYS A 143 -46.50 0.22 16.99
C LYS A 143 -45.75 1.45 17.55
N ASP A 144 -45.91 1.74 18.83
CA ASP A 144 -45.25 2.85 19.55
C ASP A 144 -44.08 2.34 20.44
N GLY A 145 -43.81 1.03 20.39
CA GLY A 145 -42.85 0.36 21.25
C GLY A 145 -41.43 0.37 20.70
N SER A 146 -40.48 0.02 21.57
CA SER A 146 -39.08 -0.19 21.23
C SER A 146 -38.56 -1.45 21.92
N GLN A 147 -37.68 -2.19 21.26
CA GLN A 147 -36.97 -3.34 21.82
C GLN A 147 -35.50 -3.26 21.46
N LYS A 148 -34.64 -3.53 22.45
CA LYS A 148 -33.20 -3.67 22.22
C LYS A 148 -32.85 -5.12 21.93
N PHE A 149 -31.93 -5.30 20.98
CA PHE A 149 -31.37 -6.59 20.60
C PHE A 149 -29.86 -6.56 20.73
N SER A 150 -29.26 -7.72 21.00
CA SER A 150 -27.81 -7.86 20.94
C SER A 150 -27.41 -9.16 20.29
N LEU A 151 -26.28 -9.14 19.58
CA LEU A 151 -25.60 -10.29 18.99
C LEU A 151 -24.13 -10.25 19.40
N THR A 152 -23.65 -11.31 20.03
CA THR A 152 -22.25 -11.42 20.46
C THR A 152 -21.58 -12.58 19.75
N TYR A 153 -20.44 -12.30 19.14
CA TYR A 153 -19.60 -13.25 18.40
C TYR A 153 -18.24 -13.40 19.09
N LYS A 154 -17.60 -14.54 18.86
CA LYS A 154 -16.19 -14.73 19.24
C LYS A 154 -15.28 -13.99 18.24
N GLY A 155 -14.23 -13.35 18.75
CA GLY A 155 -13.24 -12.59 17.99
C GLY A 155 -13.57 -11.10 17.85
N GLU A 156 -12.63 -10.38 17.22
CA GLU A 156 -12.78 -8.99 16.82
C GLU A 156 -13.48 -8.93 15.46
N ILE A 157 -14.79 -8.71 15.46
CA ILE A 157 -15.60 -8.73 14.25
C ILE A 157 -15.73 -7.31 13.69
N PRO A 158 -15.29 -7.02 12.46
CA PRO A 158 -15.40 -5.69 11.87
C PRO A 158 -16.87 -5.28 11.62
N LEU A 159 -17.09 -3.99 11.35
CA LEU A 159 -18.38 -3.50 10.87
C LEU A 159 -18.57 -3.90 9.41
N GLY A 160 -19.83 -4.13 9.04
CA GLY A 160 -20.30 -4.37 7.70
C GLY A 160 -21.78 -4.05 7.61
N VAL A 161 -22.48 -4.67 6.67
CA VAL A 161 -23.92 -4.53 6.47
C VAL A 161 -24.57 -5.90 6.37
N ILE A 162 -25.60 -6.11 7.16
CA ILE A 162 -26.38 -7.36 7.20
C ILE A 162 -27.81 -7.12 6.77
N SER A 163 -28.47 -8.17 6.30
CA SER A 163 -29.90 -8.14 6.04
C SER A 163 -30.70 -8.14 7.34
N ALA A 164 -31.69 -7.28 7.43
CA ALA A 164 -32.67 -7.23 8.51
C ALA A 164 -34.08 -7.30 7.92
N THR A 165 -34.93 -8.15 8.48
CA THR A 165 -36.29 -8.38 7.97
C THR A 165 -37.33 -8.14 9.04
N ALA A 166 -38.29 -7.26 8.76
CA ALA A 166 -39.43 -6.94 9.61
C ALA A 166 -40.72 -7.53 9.02
N THR A 167 -41.45 -8.33 9.81
CA THR A 167 -42.73 -8.92 9.39
C THR A 167 -43.89 -8.35 10.21
N ARG A 168 -44.92 -7.85 9.54
CA ARG A 168 -46.17 -7.34 10.12
C ARG A 168 -47.39 -7.88 9.37
N GLY A 169 -48.17 -8.74 10.00
CA GLY A 169 -49.22 -9.52 9.35
C GLY A 169 -48.65 -10.28 8.15
N SER A 170 -49.15 -9.99 6.95
CA SER A 170 -48.67 -10.57 5.69
C SER A 170 -47.58 -9.74 4.99
N ILE A 171 -47.17 -8.61 5.57
CA ILE A 171 -46.15 -7.72 4.99
C ILE A 171 -44.79 -8.12 5.52
N LEU A 172 -43.86 -8.46 4.63
CA LEU A 172 -42.48 -8.73 4.93
C LEU A 172 -41.62 -7.72 4.15
N GLU A 173 -40.72 -7.05 4.85
CA GLU A 173 -39.79 -6.09 4.25
C GLU A 173 -38.38 -6.34 4.77
N THR A 174 -37.42 -6.34 3.85
CA THR A 174 -36.00 -6.56 4.13
C THR A 174 -35.22 -5.32 3.72
N ALA A 175 -34.29 -4.90 4.57
CA ALA A 175 -33.33 -3.85 4.26
C ALA A 175 -31.94 -4.23 4.77
N LEU A 176 -30.92 -3.59 4.23
CA LEU A 176 -29.57 -3.67 4.78
C LEU A 176 -29.45 -2.72 5.97
N VAL A 177 -28.80 -3.18 7.02
CA VAL A 177 -28.49 -2.40 8.22
C VAL A 177 -27.04 -2.64 8.63
N GLN A 178 -26.43 -1.67 9.31
CA GLN A 178 -25.07 -1.81 9.80
C GLN A 178 -24.98 -2.98 10.79
N GLY A 179 -23.96 -3.82 10.67
CA GLY A 179 -23.80 -4.99 11.52
C GLY A 179 -22.45 -5.68 11.37
N PRO A 180 -22.34 -6.99 11.65
CA PRO A 180 -21.07 -7.71 11.57
C PRO A 180 -20.62 -7.95 10.13
N CYS A 181 -19.44 -7.45 9.76
CA CYS A 181 -18.49 -7.80 8.67
C CYS A 181 -18.99 -8.11 7.23
N ALA A 182 -20.28 -8.31 7.01
CA ALA A 182 -20.83 -8.74 5.74
C ALA A 182 -20.88 -7.61 4.73
N GLY A 183 -20.83 -7.98 3.45
CA GLY A 183 -20.92 -7.04 2.35
C GLY A 183 -19.77 -6.04 2.28
N VAL A 184 -18.65 -6.27 2.98
CA VAL A 184 -17.44 -5.45 2.93
C VAL A 184 -16.38 -6.16 2.10
N TYR A 185 -15.79 -5.45 1.14
CA TYR A 185 -14.77 -5.99 0.23
C TYR A 185 -13.62 -5.02 0.04
N ASN A 186 -12.48 -5.55 -0.43
CA ASN A 186 -11.32 -4.76 -0.83
C ASN A 186 -11.23 -4.68 -2.36
N LEU A 187 -11.01 -3.46 -2.88
CA LEU A 187 -10.64 -3.21 -4.27
C LEU A 187 -9.21 -2.70 -4.30
N SER A 188 -8.30 -3.41 -4.97
CA SER A 188 -6.89 -3.02 -5.02
C SER A 188 -6.31 -2.98 -6.42
N GLY A 189 -5.27 -2.19 -6.59
CA GLY A 189 -4.60 -2.01 -7.85
C GLY A 189 -3.32 -1.23 -7.67
N SER A 190 -2.78 -0.74 -8.78
CA SER A 190 -1.52 0.00 -8.77
C SER A 190 -1.44 1.01 -9.90
N ILE A 191 -0.80 2.13 -9.65
CA ILE A 191 -0.31 3.02 -10.69
C ILE A 191 1.17 2.66 -10.93
N TYR A 192 1.60 2.50 -12.17
CA TYR A 192 2.94 2.00 -12.51
C TYR A 192 3.52 2.64 -13.77
N ILE A 193 4.85 2.55 -13.91
CA ILE A 193 5.55 2.94 -15.13
C ILE A 193 5.45 1.80 -16.14
N ASP A 194 4.66 2.00 -17.20
CA ASP A 194 4.46 1.04 -18.29
C ASP A 194 5.54 1.26 -19.37
N ALA A 195 6.78 0.91 -19.05
CA ALA A 195 7.95 1.23 -19.88
C ALA A 195 7.98 0.42 -21.19
N ASN A 196 7.30 -0.73 -21.22
CA ASN A 196 7.19 -1.57 -22.41
C ASN A 196 5.92 -1.27 -23.24
N GLU A 197 5.10 -0.31 -22.80
CA GLU A 197 3.86 0.15 -23.43
C GLU A 197 2.83 -0.99 -23.63
N SER A 198 2.87 -2.03 -22.80
CA SER A 198 2.05 -3.24 -22.94
C SER A 198 0.63 -3.10 -22.40
N LYS A 199 0.38 -2.09 -21.56
CA LYS A 199 -0.86 -1.86 -20.80
C LYS A 199 -1.15 -2.93 -19.75
N VAL A 200 -0.19 -3.82 -19.50
CA VAL A 200 -0.28 -4.88 -18.50
C VAL A 200 0.82 -4.64 -17.50
N LYS A 201 0.46 -4.55 -16.21
CA LYS A 201 1.47 -4.43 -15.17
C LYS A 201 2.27 -5.72 -15.09
N ASP A 202 3.53 -5.64 -15.44
CA ASP A 202 4.49 -6.71 -15.23
C ASP A 202 5.07 -6.66 -13.80
N PRO A 203 5.54 -7.79 -13.23
CA PRO A 203 6.19 -7.82 -11.92
C PRO A 203 7.37 -6.85 -11.81
N GLU A 204 8.09 -6.66 -12.92
CA GLU A 204 9.24 -5.77 -13.06
C GLU A 204 8.83 -4.29 -13.11
N GLU A 205 7.58 -3.97 -13.40
CA GLU A 205 7.17 -2.58 -13.50
C GLU A 205 6.88 -1.98 -12.13
N THR A 206 7.64 -0.95 -11.82
CA THR A 206 7.58 -0.26 -10.54
C THR A 206 6.39 0.69 -10.49
N GLY A 207 5.84 0.83 -9.28
CA GLY A 207 4.72 1.70 -9.04
C GLY A 207 5.08 3.19 -8.95
N ILE A 208 4.10 4.05 -9.22
CA ILE A 208 4.18 5.49 -9.01
C ILE A 208 3.56 5.81 -7.66
N ALA A 209 4.39 6.27 -6.72
CA ALA A 209 4.00 6.52 -5.35
C ALA A 209 3.31 7.87 -5.13
N PHE A 210 2.48 7.92 -4.08
CA PHE A 210 1.85 9.14 -3.57
C PHE A 210 1.04 9.88 -4.64
N ILE A 211 0.31 9.11 -5.45
CA ILE A 211 -0.66 9.61 -6.41
C ILE A 211 -2.06 9.37 -5.86
N SER A 212 -2.90 10.40 -5.90
CA SER A 212 -4.29 10.25 -5.49
C SER A 212 -5.02 9.26 -6.41
N VAL A 213 -5.82 8.39 -5.83
CA VAL A 213 -6.76 7.52 -6.53
C VAL A 213 -8.12 7.77 -5.94
N ASP A 214 -9.12 7.99 -6.79
CA ASP A 214 -10.48 8.32 -6.41
C ASP A 214 -11.39 7.09 -6.49
N LEU A 215 -12.20 6.91 -5.45
CA LEU A 215 -13.31 5.96 -5.46
C LEU A 215 -14.62 6.72 -5.67
N ILE A 216 -15.34 6.35 -6.72
CA ILE A 216 -16.59 6.99 -7.13
C ILE A 216 -17.71 5.95 -7.08
N ASN A 217 -18.87 6.34 -6.57
CA ASN A 217 -20.08 5.53 -6.68
C ASN A 217 -20.58 5.60 -8.13
N LYS A 218 -20.55 4.48 -8.85
CA LYS A 218 -20.84 4.44 -10.28
C LYS A 218 -22.29 4.80 -10.61
N ASP A 219 -23.22 4.44 -9.73
CA ASP A 219 -24.66 4.65 -9.97
C ASP A 219 -25.05 6.12 -9.81
N THR A 220 -24.33 6.88 -8.99
CA THR A 220 -24.65 8.28 -8.67
C THR A 220 -23.64 9.29 -9.24
N GLY A 221 -22.43 8.84 -9.60
CA GLY A 221 -21.31 9.71 -10.01
C GLY A 221 -20.62 10.44 -8.85
N ASN A 222 -21.02 10.21 -7.60
CA ASN A 222 -20.45 10.90 -6.45
C ASN A 222 -19.09 10.31 -6.06
N LYS A 223 -18.08 11.17 -5.87
CA LYS A 223 -16.81 10.81 -5.23
C LYS A 223 -17.08 10.43 -3.77
N LEU A 224 -16.73 9.20 -3.41
CA LEU A 224 -16.86 8.66 -2.06
C LEU A 224 -15.63 9.02 -1.22
N GLY A 225 -14.45 8.89 -1.80
CA GLY A 225 -13.18 9.15 -1.12
C GLY A 225 -12.01 9.11 -2.08
N SER A 226 -10.82 9.32 -1.52
CA SER A 226 -9.54 9.16 -2.20
C SER A 226 -8.54 8.48 -1.26
N VAL A 227 -7.61 7.73 -1.84
CA VAL A 227 -6.41 7.20 -1.17
C VAL A 227 -5.20 7.49 -2.04
N ASP A 228 -4.05 7.73 -1.43
CA ASP A 228 -2.80 7.85 -2.16
C ASP A 228 -2.17 6.48 -2.38
N THR A 229 -1.52 6.27 -3.52
CA THR A 229 -0.69 5.10 -3.72
C THR A 229 0.47 5.07 -2.72
N GLY A 230 0.82 3.88 -2.23
CA GLY A 230 2.01 3.66 -1.40
C GLY A 230 3.32 3.77 -2.20
N GLU A 231 4.46 3.57 -1.54
CA GLU A 231 5.79 3.69 -2.16
C GLU A 231 6.01 2.77 -3.37
N ASN A 232 5.33 1.64 -3.42
CA ASN A 232 5.35 0.69 -4.53
C ASN A 232 4.21 0.89 -5.53
N GLY A 233 3.54 2.05 -5.49
CA GLY A 233 2.40 2.44 -6.34
C GLY A 233 1.11 1.67 -6.08
N LEU A 234 1.03 0.83 -5.04
CA LEU A 234 -0.18 0.09 -4.70
C LEU A 234 -1.19 0.99 -4.01
N PHE A 235 -2.48 0.77 -4.28
CA PHE A 235 -3.59 1.36 -3.54
C PHE A 235 -4.63 0.30 -3.18
N SER A 236 -5.47 0.59 -2.18
CA SER A 236 -6.61 -0.25 -1.81
C SER A 236 -7.76 0.56 -1.22
N PHE A 237 -8.98 0.20 -1.58
CA PHE A 237 -10.21 0.70 -0.98
C PHE A 237 -10.96 -0.39 -0.24
N LYS A 238 -11.58 -0.04 0.89
CA LYS A 238 -12.66 -0.83 1.48
C LYS A 238 -13.98 -0.31 0.94
N VAL A 239 -14.82 -1.21 0.44
CA VAL A 239 -16.10 -0.87 -0.17
C VAL A 239 -17.21 -1.78 0.35
N LEU A 240 -18.45 -1.35 0.14
CA LEU A 240 -19.61 -2.22 0.36
C LEU A 240 -19.95 -2.98 -0.94
N THR A 241 -20.95 -3.85 -0.90
CA THR A 241 -21.52 -4.40 -2.14
C THR A 241 -22.06 -3.27 -3.01
N GLY A 242 -21.66 -3.20 -4.28
CA GLY A 242 -22.12 -2.13 -5.16
C GLY A 242 -21.35 -1.99 -6.48
N ASN A 243 -21.62 -0.89 -7.16
CA ASN A 243 -20.95 -0.50 -8.40
C ASN A 243 -20.06 0.71 -8.15
N TYR A 244 -18.80 0.61 -8.57
CA TYR A 244 -17.81 1.66 -8.33
C TYR A 244 -17.09 2.03 -9.63
N THR A 245 -16.47 3.20 -9.61
CA THR A 245 -15.46 3.60 -10.58
C THR A 245 -14.21 3.97 -9.79
N ILE A 246 -13.07 3.43 -10.17
CA ILE A 246 -11.75 3.80 -9.64
C ILE A 246 -11.11 4.70 -10.69
N ALA A 247 -10.67 5.89 -10.30
CA ALA A 247 -10.08 6.86 -11.21
C ALA A 247 -8.76 7.39 -10.67
N VAL A 248 -7.78 7.61 -11.55
CA VAL A 248 -6.54 8.29 -11.17
C VAL A 248 -6.84 9.76 -10.88
N GLY A 249 -6.22 10.28 -9.82
CA GLY A 249 -6.37 11.65 -9.35
C GLY A 249 -5.74 12.69 -10.29
N GLU A 250 -6.22 13.92 -10.15
CA GLU A 250 -5.79 15.05 -10.98
C GLU A 250 -4.29 15.36 -10.85
N ASP A 251 -3.67 15.02 -9.71
CA ASP A 251 -2.25 15.23 -9.46
C ASP A 251 -1.33 14.53 -10.46
N LEU A 252 -1.70 13.33 -10.93
CA LEU A 252 -0.98 12.66 -12.02
C LEU A 252 -1.51 13.05 -13.40
N LEU A 253 -2.82 13.28 -13.54
CA LEU A 253 -3.42 13.64 -14.84
C LEU A 253 -2.97 15.01 -15.34
N GLU A 254 -2.69 15.94 -14.44
CA GLU A 254 -2.17 17.27 -14.77
C GLU A 254 -0.64 17.31 -14.84
N ASP A 255 0.05 16.27 -14.37
CA ASP A 255 1.50 16.18 -14.49
C ASP A 255 1.89 15.83 -15.94
N SER A 256 2.18 16.89 -16.68
CA SER A 256 2.70 16.85 -18.05
C SER A 256 3.98 16.03 -18.26
N ASN A 257 4.69 15.63 -17.19
CA ASN A 257 5.81 14.71 -17.26
C ASN A 257 5.38 13.26 -17.46
N TYR A 258 4.11 12.92 -17.25
CA TYR A 258 3.58 11.58 -17.49
C TYR A 258 2.58 11.59 -18.64
N THR A 259 2.43 10.43 -19.27
CA THR A 259 1.42 10.19 -20.31
C THR A 259 0.79 8.84 -20.03
N ALA A 260 -0.53 8.82 -19.84
CA ALA A 260 -1.27 7.59 -19.59
C ALA A 260 -1.12 6.61 -20.76
N VAL A 261 -0.87 5.34 -20.43
CA VAL A 261 -0.89 4.22 -21.36
C VAL A 261 -2.18 3.43 -21.13
N GLY A 262 -3.27 3.96 -21.64
CA GLY A 262 -4.60 3.36 -21.49
C GLY A 262 -5.60 4.30 -20.81
N GLU A 263 -6.58 3.68 -20.16
CA GLU A 263 -7.65 4.39 -19.46
C GLU A 263 -7.16 4.90 -18.09
N ASN A 264 -7.64 6.06 -17.67
CA ASN A 264 -7.38 6.63 -16.34
C ASN A 264 -8.49 6.33 -15.33
N SER A 265 -9.50 5.57 -15.74
CA SER A 265 -10.60 5.15 -14.88
C SER A 265 -11.10 3.76 -15.27
N ILE A 266 -11.42 2.95 -14.27
CA ILE A 266 -11.96 1.60 -14.45
C ILE A 266 -13.29 1.50 -13.72
N ASP A 267 -14.31 1.06 -14.44
CA ASP A 267 -15.60 0.71 -13.87
C ASP A 267 -15.57 -0.69 -13.26
N VAL A 268 -16.06 -0.81 -12.04
CA VAL A 268 -16.11 -2.04 -11.24
C VAL A 268 -17.57 -2.35 -10.88
N PRO A 269 -18.31 -3.03 -11.76
CA PRO A 269 -19.70 -3.40 -11.49
C PRO A 269 -19.80 -4.62 -10.56
N ASN A 270 -20.87 -4.68 -9.77
CA ASN A 270 -21.29 -5.85 -8.99
C ASN A 270 -20.22 -6.39 -8.02
N VAL A 271 -19.57 -5.50 -7.27
CA VAL A 271 -18.60 -5.90 -6.24
C VAL A 271 -19.31 -6.73 -5.17
N THR A 272 -18.93 -8.00 -5.08
CA THR A 272 -19.49 -9.01 -4.16
C THR A 272 -18.41 -9.90 -3.55
N LYS A 273 -17.15 -9.54 -3.79
CA LYS A 273 -15.94 -10.21 -3.32
C LYS A 273 -14.78 -9.23 -3.43
N ASP A 274 -13.66 -9.56 -2.81
CA ASP A 274 -12.40 -8.86 -3.02
C ASP A 274 -11.97 -8.97 -4.49
N LEU A 275 -11.55 -7.85 -5.06
CA LEU A 275 -11.08 -7.76 -6.44
C LEU A 275 -9.77 -6.98 -6.47
N SER A 276 -8.86 -7.41 -7.32
CA SER A 276 -7.55 -6.77 -7.52
C SER A 276 -7.23 -6.63 -9.01
N GLY A 277 -6.16 -5.90 -9.32
CA GLY A 277 -5.68 -5.71 -10.69
C GLY A 277 -6.25 -4.47 -11.38
N PHE A 278 -6.77 -3.50 -10.63
CA PHE A 278 -7.19 -2.20 -11.16
C PHE A 278 -5.97 -1.31 -11.41
N ASN A 279 -5.21 -1.62 -12.45
CA ASN A 279 -3.90 -1.04 -12.69
C ASN A 279 -3.93 0.06 -13.75
N PHE A 280 -3.12 1.11 -13.56
CA PHE A 280 -3.01 2.26 -14.46
C PHE A 280 -1.56 2.47 -14.87
N GLY A 281 -1.26 2.26 -16.15
CA GLY A 281 0.09 2.41 -16.71
C GLY A 281 0.35 3.82 -17.19
N TYR A 282 1.55 4.34 -16.95
CA TYR A 282 2.00 5.65 -17.41
C TYR A 282 3.42 5.58 -17.99
N LEU A 283 3.69 6.42 -18.97
CA LEU A 283 5.04 6.67 -19.50
C LEU A 283 5.56 8.00 -19.02
N LEU A 284 6.86 8.07 -18.72
CA LEU A 284 7.55 9.33 -18.59
C LEU A 284 7.66 10.00 -19.98
N ASN A 285 7.24 11.25 -20.09
CA ASN A 285 7.41 12.09 -21.27
C ASN A 285 8.89 12.50 -21.38
N SER A 286 9.73 11.56 -21.81
CA SER A 286 11.19 11.71 -21.86
C SER A 286 11.62 12.94 -22.66
N THR A 287 10.89 13.32 -23.71
CA THR A 287 11.23 14.50 -24.52
C THR A 287 11.02 15.80 -23.74
N LYS A 288 9.89 15.93 -23.05
CA LYS A 288 9.63 17.10 -22.21
C LYS A 288 10.61 17.16 -21.06
N VAL A 289 10.74 16.06 -20.31
CA VAL A 289 11.62 15.98 -19.13
C VAL A 289 13.07 16.29 -19.51
N THR A 290 13.54 15.76 -20.65
CA THR A 290 14.87 16.10 -21.19
C THR A 290 15.01 17.60 -21.42
N ASN A 291 14.04 18.22 -22.11
CA ASN A 291 14.09 19.65 -22.39
C ASN A 291 14.02 20.48 -21.09
N ASP A 292 13.24 20.06 -20.10
CA ASP A 292 13.15 20.74 -18.80
C ASP A 292 14.47 20.64 -18.02
N LEU A 293 15.14 19.49 -18.04
CA LEU A 293 16.47 19.32 -17.46
C LEU A 293 17.52 20.19 -18.16
N GLU A 294 17.57 20.15 -19.50
CA GLU A 294 18.54 20.92 -20.29
C GLU A 294 18.34 22.44 -20.15
N ASN A 295 17.09 22.89 -20.07
CA ASN A 295 16.75 24.30 -19.85
C ASN A 295 16.75 24.70 -18.37
N LYS A 296 17.14 23.81 -17.46
CA LYS A 296 17.21 24.04 -16.00
C LYS A 296 15.86 24.45 -15.38
N MET A 297 14.77 24.01 -15.98
CA MET A 297 13.43 24.06 -15.40
C MET A 297 13.29 23.04 -14.26
N ILE A 298 14.04 21.94 -14.33
CA ILE A 298 14.25 20.99 -13.24
C ILE A 298 15.68 21.19 -12.73
N GLU A 299 15.82 21.64 -11.49
CA GLU A 299 17.13 21.79 -10.85
C GLU A 299 17.67 20.43 -10.41
N VAL A 300 18.93 20.15 -10.72
CA VAL A 300 19.61 18.90 -10.36
C VAL A 300 20.94 19.16 -9.66
N THR A 301 21.33 18.24 -8.78
CA THR A 301 22.61 18.20 -8.03
C THR A 301 23.54 17.08 -8.48
N THR A 302 23.17 16.46 -9.60
CA THR A 302 23.83 15.32 -10.21
C THR A 302 25.21 15.68 -10.76
N GLU A 303 26.04 14.65 -10.89
CA GLU A 303 27.39 14.75 -11.42
C GLU A 303 27.55 13.83 -12.64
N PRO A 304 28.40 14.21 -13.62
CA PRO A 304 28.59 13.43 -14.84
C PRO A 304 29.40 12.15 -14.59
N THR A 305 29.39 11.22 -15.54
CA THR A 305 30.13 9.94 -15.48
C THR A 305 31.58 10.09 -15.02
N LYS A 306 32.28 11.14 -15.48
CA LYS A 306 33.68 11.41 -15.12
C LYS A 306 33.89 11.64 -13.62
N PHE A 307 32.92 12.23 -12.93
CA PHE A 307 32.96 12.37 -11.48
C PHE A 307 32.95 10.99 -10.81
N TRP A 308 32.03 10.13 -11.21
CA TRP A 308 31.89 8.78 -10.66
C TRP A 308 33.08 7.87 -10.98
N GLN A 309 33.67 8.00 -12.17
CA GLN A 309 34.95 7.35 -12.51
C GLN A 309 36.09 7.74 -11.54
N GLN A 310 36.14 9.01 -11.12
CA GLN A 310 37.16 9.49 -10.17
C GLN A 310 36.94 8.96 -8.76
N VAL A 311 35.67 8.99 -8.31
CA VAL A 311 35.25 8.48 -7.00
C VAL A 311 35.53 6.98 -6.89
N ILE A 312 34.97 6.16 -7.79
CA ILE A 312 35.10 4.70 -7.74
C ILE A 312 36.53 4.26 -8.10
N GLY A 313 37.13 4.88 -9.10
CA GLY A 313 38.49 4.57 -9.55
C GLY A 313 39.59 5.09 -8.63
N ARG A 314 39.26 5.84 -7.57
CA ARG A 314 40.20 6.45 -6.62
C ARG A 314 41.29 7.28 -7.30
N LYS A 315 40.91 8.07 -8.32
CA LYS A 315 41.84 8.87 -9.14
C LYS A 315 41.33 10.29 -9.31
N GLY A 316 42.25 11.24 -9.45
CA GLY A 316 41.91 12.65 -9.68
C GLY A 316 41.45 13.39 -8.41
N PRO A 317 40.79 14.55 -8.56
CA PRO A 317 40.47 15.44 -7.43
C PRO A 317 39.39 14.88 -6.49
N ASN A 318 38.47 14.05 -6.99
CA ASN A 318 37.33 13.53 -6.20
C ASN A 318 37.59 12.16 -5.55
N LYS A 319 38.84 11.67 -5.60
CA LYS A 319 39.21 10.31 -5.17
C LYS A 319 38.92 10.00 -3.70
N ASP A 320 38.89 11.02 -2.84
CA ASP A 320 38.73 10.88 -1.38
C ASP A 320 37.40 11.47 -0.88
N LEU A 321 36.47 11.82 -1.80
CA LEU A 321 35.20 12.46 -1.44
C LEU A 321 34.26 11.54 -0.65
N TYR A 322 34.30 10.24 -0.94
CA TYR A 322 33.51 9.20 -0.27
C TYR A 322 34.44 8.10 0.25
N SER A 323 34.15 7.52 1.42
CA SER A 323 34.93 6.40 1.94
C SER A 323 34.72 5.12 1.10
N SER A 324 35.53 4.08 1.29
CA SER A 324 35.32 2.82 0.55
C SER A 324 34.04 2.12 0.98
N THR A 325 33.64 2.31 2.24
CA THR A 325 32.36 1.82 2.76
C THR A 325 31.20 2.55 2.08
N ASP A 326 31.27 3.87 1.93
CA ASP A 326 30.20 4.64 1.26
C ASP A 326 30.01 4.19 -0.19
N ILE A 327 31.11 4.05 -0.95
CA ILE A 327 31.06 3.57 -2.33
C ILE A 327 30.45 2.17 -2.40
N ARG A 328 30.84 1.27 -1.49
CA ARG A 328 30.28 -0.08 -1.45
C ARG A 328 28.79 -0.07 -1.12
N ASN A 329 28.34 0.80 -0.21
CA ASN A 329 26.94 0.95 0.13
C ASN A 329 26.12 1.52 -1.03
N PHE A 330 26.67 2.49 -1.78
CA PHE A 330 26.04 2.98 -3.01
C PHE A 330 25.85 1.86 -4.03
N LEU A 331 26.89 1.05 -4.27
CA LEU A 331 26.80 -0.06 -5.23
C LEU A 331 25.86 -1.18 -4.77
N LEU A 332 25.74 -1.41 -3.45
CA LEU A 332 24.74 -2.31 -2.90
C LEU A 332 23.32 -1.76 -3.08
N ALA A 333 23.13 -0.46 -2.84
CA ALA A 333 21.84 0.19 -3.07
C ALA A 333 21.43 0.16 -4.54
N VAL A 334 22.39 0.27 -5.47
CA VAL A 334 22.14 0.08 -6.91
C VAL A 334 21.67 -1.34 -7.24
N GLU A 335 22.28 -2.37 -6.65
CA GLU A 335 21.84 -3.77 -6.87
C GLU A 335 20.48 -4.10 -6.21
N ASP A 336 20.08 -3.31 -5.21
CA ASP A 336 18.80 -3.42 -4.48
C ASP A 336 17.81 -2.34 -4.93
N SER A 337 18.06 -1.72 -6.10
CA SER A 337 17.19 -0.69 -6.68
C SER A 337 15.93 -1.32 -7.29
N TYR A 338 15.16 -0.53 -8.04
CA TYR A 338 13.75 -0.83 -8.37
C TYR A 338 13.58 -2.12 -9.17
N LEU A 339 14.61 -2.52 -9.90
CA LEU A 339 14.77 -3.82 -10.54
C LEU A 339 16.05 -4.51 -10.05
N ASP A 340 16.00 -5.83 -9.86
CA ASP A 340 17.20 -6.61 -9.50
C ASP A 340 18.33 -6.44 -10.53
N GLY A 341 17.98 -6.17 -11.80
CA GLY A 341 18.90 -5.79 -12.89
C GLY A 341 18.63 -4.37 -13.39
N PRO A 342 19.53 -3.76 -14.19
CA PRO A 342 20.47 -4.42 -15.08
C PRO A 342 21.88 -4.62 -14.49
N PHE A 343 22.18 -4.07 -13.31
CA PHE A 343 23.52 -4.11 -12.74
C PHE A 343 23.65 -5.12 -11.61
N PHE A 344 24.46 -6.14 -11.86
CA PHE A 344 24.94 -7.07 -10.84
C PHE A 344 26.47 -7.01 -10.82
N PHE A 345 27.05 -6.39 -9.79
CA PHE A 345 28.49 -6.13 -9.74
C PHE A 345 29.30 -7.31 -9.16
N GLY A 346 28.63 -8.29 -8.55
CA GLY A 346 29.28 -9.48 -7.99
C GLY A 346 30.13 -9.18 -6.75
N GLU A 347 31.19 -9.96 -6.52
CA GLU A 347 32.05 -9.83 -5.32
C GLU A 347 32.91 -8.55 -5.33
N ASN A 348 33.41 -8.15 -6.50
CA ASN A 348 34.30 -7.00 -6.68
C ASN A 348 33.55 -5.83 -7.31
N LYS A 349 32.66 -5.23 -6.52
CA LYS A 349 31.63 -4.30 -7.00
C LYS A 349 32.22 -3.07 -7.65
N GLU A 350 33.24 -2.49 -7.01
CA GLU A 350 33.91 -1.28 -7.44
C GLU A 350 34.59 -1.47 -8.80
N LYS A 351 35.20 -2.63 -9.03
CA LYS A 351 35.80 -2.94 -10.33
C LYS A 351 34.73 -3.09 -11.41
N ALA A 352 33.67 -3.86 -11.16
CA ALA A 352 32.62 -4.07 -12.14
C ALA A 352 31.91 -2.76 -12.52
N ALA A 353 31.61 -1.92 -11.52
CA ALA A 353 31.06 -0.58 -11.76
C ALA A 353 32.03 0.30 -12.57
N LEU A 354 33.33 0.29 -12.24
CA LEU A 354 34.33 1.05 -12.99
C LEU A 354 34.49 0.54 -14.43
N ASP A 355 34.39 -0.77 -14.65
CA ASP A 355 34.45 -1.38 -15.99
C ASP A 355 33.28 -0.92 -16.86
N ILE A 356 32.08 -0.76 -16.29
CA ILE A 356 30.90 -0.17 -16.97
C ILE A 356 31.13 1.32 -17.24
N LEU A 357 31.50 2.08 -16.21
CA LEU A 357 31.70 3.54 -16.32
C LEU A 357 32.85 3.91 -17.26
N SER A 358 33.85 3.05 -17.43
CA SER A 358 35.04 3.32 -18.25
C SER A 358 34.99 2.61 -19.61
N LYS A 359 33.91 1.89 -19.90
CA LYS A 359 33.76 1.15 -21.16
C LYS A 359 33.84 2.12 -22.35
N PRO A 360 34.66 1.85 -23.38
CA PRO A 360 34.62 2.61 -24.62
C PRO A 360 33.23 2.48 -25.25
N ILE A 361 32.59 3.62 -25.50
CA ILE A 361 31.23 3.69 -26.06
C ILE A 361 31.28 3.33 -27.54
N LYS A 362 30.72 2.17 -27.90
CA LYS A 362 30.63 1.72 -29.30
C LYS A 362 29.19 1.62 -29.81
N THR A 363 28.23 1.55 -28.89
CA THR A 363 26.80 1.43 -29.19
C THR A 363 25.99 2.38 -28.31
N ASP A 364 24.74 2.64 -28.70
CA ASP A 364 23.79 3.40 -27.87
C ASP A 364 23.50 2.69 -26.56
N LEU A 365 23.52 1.35 -26.53
CA LEU A 365 23.42 0.56 -25.30
C LEU A 365 24.62 0.77 -24.38
N ASP A 366 25.85 0.88 -24.90
CA ASP A 366 27.03 1.19 -24.08
C ASP A 366 26.89 2.56 -23.41
N LEU A 367 26.45 3.56 -24.18
CA LEU A 367 26.19 4.90 -23.66
C LEU A 367 25.06 4.88 -22.63
N PHE A 368 23.95 4.20 -22.93
CA PHE A 368 22.78 4.13 -22.07
C PHE A 368 23.11 3.50 -20.73
N LEU A 369 23.75 2.32 -20.70
CA LEU A 369 24.13 1.65 -19.45
C LEU A 369 25.14 2.48 -18.64
N GLN A 370 26.08 3.16 -19.30
CA GLN A 370 27.01 4.06 -18.60
C GLN A 370 26.27 5.26 -17.96
N GLN A 371 25.32 5.84 -18.67
CA GLN A 371 24.52 6.97 -18.18
C GLN A 371 23.52 6.53 -17.11
N LEU A 372 22.96 5.33 -17.21
CA LEU A 372 22.05 4.77 -16.21
C LEU A 372 22.79 4.53 -14.88
N LEU A 373 23.93 3.84 -14.92
CA LEU A 373 24.75 3.64 -13.71
C LEU A 373 25.19 4.98 -13.10
N THR A 374 25.49 5.98 -13.95
CA THR A 374 25.81 7.33 -13.49
C THR A 374 24.61 7.97 -12.76
N ALA A 375 23.39 7.80 -13.28
CA ALA A 375 22.16 8.35 -12.71
C ALA A 375 21.80 7.67 -11.39
N GLU A 376 21.90 6.34 -11.31
CA GLU A 376 21.67 5.59 -10.09
C GLU A 376 22.66 5.96 -8.99
N LEU A 377 23.96 6.05 -9.31
CA LEU A 377 24.99 6.51 -8.37
C LEU A 377 24.72 7.92 -7.85
N ASN A 378 24.23 8.82 -8.72
CA ASN A 378 23.77 10.12 -8.28
C ASN A 378 22.65 9.99 -7.23
N VAL A 379 21.58 9.25 -7.53
CA VAL A 379 20.43 9.11 -6.63
C VAL A 379 20.79 8.46 -5.30
N VAL A 380 21.47 7.31 -5.31
CA VAL A 380 21.83 6.58 -4.07
C VAL A 380 22.84 7.34 -3.19
N SER A 381 23.56 8.30 -3.75
CA SER A 381 24.47 9.17 -3.00
C SER A 381 23.83 10.44 -2.44
N GLY A 382 22.51 10.60 -2.62
CA GLY A 382 21.74 11.76 -2.18
C GLY A 382 21.77 12.96 -3.13
N ARG A 383 22.18 12.74 -4.39
CA ARG A 383 22.08 13.72 -5.49
C ARG A 383 20.85 13.41 -6.34
N GLY A 384 20.48 14.33 -7.23
CA GLY A 384 19.31 14.16 -8.08
C GLY A 384 18.59 15.47 -8.35
N ALA A 385 17.36 15.36 -8.86
CA ALA A 385 16.45 16.49 -9.02
C ALA A 385 15.97 17.00 -7.67
N LEU A 386 15.77 18.31 -7.58
CA LEU A 386 15.28 18.99 -6.38
C LEU A 386 13.80 19.36 -6.51
N LEU A 387 13.11 19.48 -5.38
CA LEU A 387 11.78 20.09 -5.35
C LEU A 387 11.90 21.58 -5.73
N PRO A 388 10.93 22.14 -6.48
CA PRO A 388 11.00 23.52 -6.94
C PRO A 388 11.20 24.52 -5.79
N GLY A 389 12.28 25.31 -5.87
CA GLY A 389 12.59 26.34 -4.87
C GLY A 389 13.12 25.83 -3.53
N THR A 390 13.47 24.54 -3.43
CA THR A 390 14.03 23.95 -2.20
C THR A 390 15.39 23.27 -2.47
N LYS A 391 16.05 22.79 -1.40
CA LYS A 391 17.24 21.92 -1.49
C LYS A 391 16.91 20.44 -1.25
N GLU A 392 15.63 20.13 -1.11
CA GLU A 392 15.16 18.78 -0.84
C GLU A 392 15.09 17.98 -2.15
N GLN A 393 15.50 16.72 -2.11
CA GLN A 393 15.45 15.84 -3.28
C GLN A 393 14.00 15.59 -3.69
N ASN A 394 13.71 15.73 -4.97
CA ASN A 394 12.46 15.27 -5.56
C ASN A 394 12.53 13.76 -5.78
N LYS A 395 12.42 13.00 -4.69
CA LYS A 395 12.51 11.53 -4.70
C LYS A 395 11.54 10.91 -5.70
N LYS A 396 10.29 11.37 -5.76
CA LYS A 396 9.29 10.87 -6.73
C LYS A 396 9.77 10.97 -8.17
N PHE A 397 10.35 12.11 -8.56
CA PHE A 397 10.88 12.31 -9.91
C PHE A 397 12.12 11.44 -10.17
N ASN A 398 13.06 11.40 -9.23
CA ASN A 398 14.28 10.60 -9.36
C ASN A 398 13.95 9.12 -9.52
N ASP A 399 13.09 8.59 -8.65
CA ASP A 399 12.61 7.21 -8.68
C ASP A 399 11.98 6.91 -10.05
N ALA A 400 11.01 7.72 -10.50
CA ALA A 400 10.32 7.48 -11.77
C ALA A 400 11.25 7.50 -13.00
N LEU A 401 12.25 8.39 -13.01
CA LEU A 401 13.24 8.46 -14.08
C LEU A 401 14.14 7.22 -14.10
N LEU A 402 14.62 6.77 -12.94
CA LEU A 402 15.44 5.56 -12.83
C LEU A 402 14.65 4.31 -13.18
N ILE A 403 13.44 4.15 -12.66
CA ILE A 403 12.52 3.05 -12.98
C ILE A 403 12.33 2.92 -14.50
N TYR A 404 11.99 4.04 -15.16
CA TYR A 404 11.82 4.05 -16.60
C TYR A 404 13.09 3.57 -17.32
N ALA A 405 14.25 4.05 -16.88
CA ALA A 405 15.51 3.74 -17.53
C ALA A 405 16.01 2.32 -17.24
N GLU A 406 15.83 1.80 -16.02
CA GLU A 406 16.10 0.42 -15.65
C GLU A 406 15.22 -0.55 -16.45
N ALA A 407 13.92 -0.25 -16.61
CA ALA A 407 13.04 -1.06 -17.43
C ALA A 407 13.45 -1.09 -18.91
N VAL A 408 13.90 0.05 -19.45
CA VAL A 408 14.51 0.12 -20.78
C VAL A 408 15.79 -0.73 -20.86
N ALA A 409 16.68 -0.67 -19.86
CA ALA A 409 17.89 -1.51 -19.83
C ALA A 409 17.56 -3.01 -19.71
N CYS A 410 16.61 -3.36 -18.86
CA CYS A 410 16.12 -4.73 -18.65
C CYS A 410 15.64 -5.33 -19.97
N ARG A 411 14.77 -4.62 -20.70
CA ARG A 411 14.28 -5.03 -22.03
C ARG A 411 15.41 -5.35 -23.01
N GLU A 412 16.44 -4.51 -23.03
CA GLU A 412 17.49 -4.54 -24.07
C GLU A 412 18.61 -5.54 -23.74
N THR A 413 18.84 -5.78 -22.45
CA THR A 413 19.86 -6.72 -21.97
C THR A 413 19.31 -8.11 -21.73
N GLY A 414 18.00 -8.24 -21.51
CA GLY A 414 17.34 -9.50 -21.12
C GLY A 414 17.75 -10.00 -19.74
N ASN A 415 18.41 -9.15 -18.93
CA ASN A 415 18.90 -9.48 -17.59
C ASN A 415 18.10 -8.71 -16.55
N CYS A 416 17.00 -9.30 -16.12
CA CYS A 416 16.15 -8.84 -15.03
C CYS A 416 15.89 -10.09 -14.20
N ALA A 417 16.34 -10.14 -12.95
CA ALA A 417 15.77 -11.12 -12.02
C ALA A 417 14.42 -10.50 -11.58
N VAL A 418 13.27 -11.15 -11.71
CA VAL A 418 12.87 -12.50 -11.28
C VAL A 418 12.14 -13.23 -12.42
N GLU A 419 12.20 -14.57 -12.44
CA GLU A 419 11.53 -15.41 -13.44
C GLU A 419 10.03 -15.08 -13.63
N SER A 420 9.62 -14.53 -14.79
CA SER A 420 8.52 -15.11 -15.59
C SER A 420 8.39 -14.57 -17.02
N SER A 421 8.11 -15.52 -17.91
CA SER A 421 7.65 -15.42 -19.31
C SER A 421 8.07 -14.22 -20.16
N LYS A 422 8.92 -14.52 -21.16
CA LYS A 422 9.01 -13.80 -22.43
C LYS A 422 7.62 -13.63 -23.07
N ALA A 423 6.92 -12.57 -22.74
CA ALA A 423 5.87 -12.06 -23.60
C ALA A 423 6.55 -11.42 -24.82
N ASN A 424 6.02 -11.70 -26.02
CA ASN A 424 6.39 -11.00 -27.25
C ASN A 424 5.92 -9.54 -27.16
N ALA A 425 6.56 -8.73 -26.34
CA ALA A 425 6.45 -7.28 -26.44
C ALA A 425 7.19 -6.83 -27.71
N GLU A 426 6.60 -5.93 -28.49
CA GLU A 426 7.29 -5.28 -29.59
C GLU A 426 8.50 -4.51 -29.01
N THR A 427 9.69 -5.10 -29.09
CA THR A 427 10.91 -4.52 -28.54
C THR A 427 11.32 -3.31 -29.38
N LYS A 428 11.08 -2.12 -28.85
CA LYS A 428 11.58 -0.86 -29.40
C LYS A 428 13.02 -0.67 -28.92
N ALA A 429 14.01 -0.64 -29.82
CA ALA A 429 15.42 -0.46 -29.44
C ALA A 429 15.65 0.84 -28.65
N ILE A 430 16.72 0.88 -27.83
CA ILE A 430 17.20 2.12 -27.19
C ILE A 430 17.29 3.22 -28.24
N SER A 431 16.62 4.33 -27.95
CA SER A 431 16.61 5.49 -28.82
C SER A 431 17.56 6.57 -28.32
N SER A 432 17.94 7.48 -29.22
CA SER A 432 18.71 8.67 -28.86
C SER A 432 18.02 9.53 -27.79
N ARG A 433 16.68 9.44 -27.65
CA ARG A 433 15.92 10.13 -26.61
C ARG A 433 16.21 9.56 -25.23
N ASP A 434 16.35 8.25 -25.12
CA ASP A 434 16.56 7.55 -23.84
C ASP A 434 17.96 7.86 -23.30
N THR A 435 18.97 7.85 -24.18
CA THR A 435 20.33 8.28 -23.84
C THR A 435 20.38 9.77 -23.50
N ARG A 436 19.63 10.61 -24.23
CA ARG A 436 19.62 12.07 -24.01
C ARG A 436 18.99 12.42 -22.67
N LEU A 437 17.90 11.75 -22.28
CA LEU A 437 17.26 11.92 -20.97
C LEU A 437 18.25 11.71 -19.83
N LEU A 438 18.94 10.56 -19.80
CA LEU A 438 19.92 10.28 -18.75
C LEU A 438 21.11 11.24 -18.80
N SER A 439 21.58 11.60 -20.00
CA SER A 439 22.68 12.55 -20.15
C SER A 439 22.33 13.95 -19.61
N ALA A 440 21.08 14.40 -19.83
CA ALA A 440 20.55 15.65 -19.32
C ALA A 440 20.42 15.59 -17.80
N PHE A 441 19.89 14.48 -17.27
CA PHE A 441 19.78 14.26 -15.83
C PHE A 441 21.15 14.26 -15.15
N ASN A 442 22.17 13.64 -15.73
CA ASN A 442 23.53 13.57 -15.18
C ASN A 442 24.35 14.85 -15.34
N GLY A 443 23.75 15.95 -15.82
CA GLY A 443 24.47 17.22 -16.02
C GLY A 443 25.54 17.15 -17.12
N SER A 444 25.48 16.12 -17.98
CA SER A 444 26.36 15.95 -19.15
C SER A 444 25.77 16.49 -20.45
N GLY A 445 24.52 16.98 -20.40
CA GLY A 445 23.79 17.63 -21.49
C GLY A 445 24.41 18.97 -21.88
N GLY A 446 25.52 18.90 -22.61
CA GLY A 446 26.27 20.03 -23.13
C GLY A 446 27.39 19.54 -24.04
N ILE A 447 27.02 18.93 -25.17
CA ILE A 447 27.87 18.82 -26.36
C ILE A 447 27.08 19.31 -27.56
#